data_AF-A0A4R0NLX3-F1
#
_entry.id   AF-A0A4R0NLX3-F1
#
_cell.length_a   1.000
_cell.length_b   1.000
_cell.length_c   1.000
_cell.angle_alpha   90.00
_cell.angle_beta   90.00
_cell.angle_gamma   90.00
#
_symmetry.space_group_name_H-M   'P 1'
#
loop_
_entity.id
_entity.type
_entity.pdbx_description
1 polymer ?
#
loop_
_entity_poly.entity_id
_entity_poly.type
_entity_poly.pdbx_seq_one_letter_code
_entity_poly.pdbx_strand_id
1 'polypeptide(L)'
;MKTINHHKMKALILFALSSLLLISCSKDRLTASGDKTTETRIVRDFTGVKSSGANDVHITYGTEFKVTLKGSDNLIPYFKTDIVGNTLHLGYERVNVRRDDIEVFVTLPEIQYVSLSGSGSVDIYGAFPAVDFFDLSISGSGEVEVEDAFNADETVVKISGSGEADLEKLSTRHADINISGSGDAKLKVQESLKARISGSGKVYYKGNPQVDSQISGSGKVIKL
;
A
#
# COMPACT_ATOMS: atom_id res chain seq x y z
N MET A 1 -51.84 27.36 -40.23
CA MET A 1 -51.68 27.11 -38.79
C MET A 1 -51.28 25.63 -38.61
N LYS A 2 -49.98 25.33 -38.46
CA LYS A 2 -49.47 23.95 -38.29
C LYS A 2 -49.15 23.73 -36.81
N THR A 3 -49.85 22.80 -36.18
CA THR A 3 -49.64 22.36 -34.79
C THR A 3 -48.35 21.55 -34.67
N ILE A 4 -47.35 22.10 -33.97
CA ILE A 4 -46.10 21.41 -33.66
C ILE A 4 -46.37 20.39 -32.55
N ASN A 5 -46.01 19.14 -32.81
CA ASN A 5 -46.35 17.97 -32.00
C ASN A 5 -45.45 17.90 -30.74
N HIS A 6 -45.99 18.24 -29.57
CA HIS A 6 -45.26 18.36 -28.30
C HIS A 6 -44.52 17.08 -27.83
N HIS A 7 -44.86 15.90 -28.35
CA HIS A 7 -44.15 14.66 -28.00
C HIS A 7 -42.74 14.55 -28.58
N LYS A 8 -42.46 15.13 -29.76
CA LYS A 8 -41.11 15.10 -30.34
C LYS A 8 -40.12 16.02 -29.60
N MET A 9 -40.63 17.05 -28.91
CA MET A 9 -39.81 18.03 -28.21
C MET A 9 -39.35 17.55 -26.82
N LYS A 10 -40.17 16.73 -26.13
CA LYS A 10 -39.79 16.11 -24.85
C LYS A 10 -38.74 15.00 -25.01
N ALA A 11 -38.79 14.24 -26.11
CA ALA A 11 -37.78 13.22 -26.41
C ALA A 11 -36.41 13.82 -26.76
N LEU A 12 -36.39 15.00 -27.40
CA LEU A 12 -35.13 15.70 -27.74
C LEU A 12 -34.43 16.29 -26.50
N ILE A 13 -35.20 16.74 -25.50
CA ILE A 13 -34.67 17.27 -24.23
C ILE A 13 -34.16 16.13 -23.34
N LEU A 14 -34.77 14.95 -23.38
CA LEU A 14 -34.30 13.78 -22.64
C LEU A 14 -33.01 13.19 -23.23
N PHE A 15 -32.78 13.32 -24.54
CA PHE A 15 -31.54 12.87 -25.20
C PHE A 15 -30.37 13.85 -24.97
N ALA A 16 -30.65 15.15 -24.81
CA ALA A 16 -29.63 16.16 -24.51
C ALA A 16 -29.15 16.13 -23.04
N LEU A 17 -29.92 15.55 -22.12
CA LEU A 17 -29.53 15.39 -20.71
C LEU A 17 -28.66 14.13 -20.48
N SER A 18 -28.72 13.15 -21.39
CA SER A 18 -27.93 11.91 -21.34
C SER A 18 -26.49 12.09 -21.84
N SER A 19 -26.19 13.15 -22.58
CA SER A 19 -24.85 13.39 -23.16
C SER A 19 -23.93 14.22 -22.26
N LEU A 20 -24.41 14.74 -21.12
CA LEU A 20 -23.62 15.54 -20.17
C LEU A 20 -22.88 14.72 -19.11
N LEU A 21 -22.99 13.38 -19.10
CA LEU A 21 -22.35 12.51 -18.10
C LEU A 21 -21.01 11.88 -18.55
N LEU A 22 -20.47 12.27 -19.71
CA LEU A 22 -19.14 11.87 -20.16
C LEU A 22 -18.16 13.05 -20.07
N ILE A 23 -18.07 13.69 -18.90
CA ILE A 23 -16.88 14.49 -18.60
C ILE A 23 -15.73 13.49 -18.49
N SER A 24 -15.06 13.30 -19.63
CA SER A 24 -13.79 12.58 -19.74
C SER A 24 -12.89 13.10 -18.64
N CYS A 25 -12.58 12.25 -17.67
CA CYS A 25 -11.68 12.56 -16.57
C CYS A 25 -10.26 12.58 -17.14
N SER A 26 -9.88 13.66 -17.83
CA SER A 26 -8.52 13.87 -18.30
C SER A 26 -7.64 14.09 -17.07
N LYS A 27 -7.04 13.02 -16.54
CA LYS A 27 -5.96 13.14 -15.58
C LYS A 27 -4.80 13.82 -16.28
N ASP A 28 -4.28 14.89 -15.71
CA ASP A 28 -3.09 15.55 -16.23
C ASP A 28 -1.94 14.55 -16.28
N ARG A 29 -1.20 14.54 -17.40
CA ARG A 29 -0.09 13.62 -17.61
C ARG A 29 1.22 14.32 -17.26
N LEU A 30 1.90 13.81 -16.23
CA LEU A 30 3.21 14.27 -15.81
C LEU A 30 4.28 13.24 -16.19
N THR A 31 5.50 13.71 -16.41
CA THR A 31 6.67 12.86 -16.66
C THR A 31 7.86 13.50 -15.99
N ALA A 32 8.68 12.70 -15.31
CA ALA A 32 9.90 13.17 -14.66
C ALA A 32 10.73 14.06 -15.58
N SER A 33 11.13 15.24 -15.10
CA SER A 33 12.05 16.15 -15.77
C SER A 33 13.46 15.56 -15.84
N GLY A 34 13.85 14.79 -14.83
CA GLY A 34 15.21 14.33 -14.58
C GLY A 34 16.01 15.28 -13.68
N ASP A 35 15.54 16.52 -13.49
CA ASP A 35 16.17 17.50 -12.62
C ASP A 35 15.83 17.19 -11.16
N LYS A 36 16.80 16.62 -10.45
CA LYS A 36 16.58 16.12 -9.09
C LYS A 36 16.57 17.24 -8.05
N THR A 37 15.61 17.18 -7.14
CA THR A 37 15.59 18.01 -5.93
C THR A 37 15.16 17.17 -4.72
N THR A 38 15.25 17.77 -3.54
CA THR A 38 14.86 17.17 -2.27
C THR A 38 13.96 18.13 -1.50
N GLU A 39 12.84 17.62 -0.99
CA GLU A 39 11.90 18.40 -0.18
C GLU A 39 11.55 17.66 1.11
N THR A 40 11.64 18.34 2.25
CA THR A 40 11.17 17.83 3.54
C THR A 40 9.74 18.29 3.79
N ARG A 41 8.86 17.34 4.16
CA ARG A 41 7.44 17.57 4.46
C ARG A 41 7.24 17.60 5.98
N ILE A 42 6.44 18.55 6.45
CA ILE A 42 6.15 18.71 7.88
C ILE A 42 4.94 17.84 8.23
N VAL A 43 5.18 16.73 8.92
CA VAL A 43 4.16 15.78 9.40
C VAL A 43 4.46 15.36 10.84
N ARG A 44 3.48 14.80 11.54
CA ARG A 44 3.61 14.32 12.93
C ARG A 44 2.51 13.32 13.27
N ASP A 45 2.67 12.63 14.40
CA ASP A 45 1.62 11.87 15.09
C ASP A 45 0.99 10.75 14.25
N PHE A 46 1.80 10.00 13.50
CA PHE A 46 1.35 8.85 12.72
C PHE A 46 2.10 7.57 13.10
N THR A 47 1.39 6.45 13.09
CA THR A 47 1.94 5.10 13.30
C THR A 47 1.71 4.20 12.08
N GLY A 48 1.05 4.72 11.05
CA GLY A 48 0.78 4.02 9.81
C GLY A 48 1.37 4.73 8.59
N VAL A 49 1.80 3.95 7.60
CA VAL A 49 2.24 4.44 6.29
C VAL A 49 1.47 3.73 5.19
N LYS A 50 0.83 4.51 4.32
CA LYS A 50 0.12 4.01 3.14
C LYS A 50 0.73 4.59 1.88
N SER A 51 1.29 3.72 1.04
CA SER A 51 1.83 4.07 -0.27
C SER A 51 0.90 3.64 -1.40
N SER A 52 0.68 4.53 -2.38
CA SER A 52 -0.09 4.28 -3.59
C SER A 52 0.71 4.67 -4.82
N GLY A 53 1.11 3.68 -5.63
CA GLY A 53 1.90 3.92 -6.83
C GLY A 53 2.99 2.88 -7.06
N ALA A 54 4.06 3.32 -7.72
CA ALA A 54 5.22 2.51 -8.07
C ALA A 54 6.51 3.04 -7.41
N ASN A 55 6.36 3.86 -6.36
CA ASN A 55 7.46 4.52 -5.68
C ASN A 55 8.08 3.62 -4.63
N ASP A 56 9.38 3.78 -4.45
CA ASP A 56 10.15 3.14 -3.39
C ASP A 56 10.02 3.98 -2.11
N VAL A 57 9.65 3.31 -1.00
CA VAL A 57 9.43 3.95 0.29
C VAL A 57 10.33 3.32 1.34
N HIS A 58 11.23 4.11 1.91
CA HIS A 58 12.12 3.69 2.98
C HIS A 58 11.59 4.22 4.31
N ILE A 59 11.15 3.31 5.17
CA ILE A 59 10.70 3.59 6.53
C ILE A 59 11.85 3.28 7.48
N THR A 60 12.17 4.20 8.39
CA THR A 60 13.27 4.03 9.34
C THR A 60 12.83 4.39 10.75
N TYR A 61 13.19 3.56 11.72
CA TYR A 61 13.02 3.91 13.13
C TYR A 61 13.79 5.18 13.49
N GLY A 62 13.13 6.11 14.18
CA GLY A 62 13.77 7.27 14.81
C GLY A 62 12.81 8.00 15.74
N THR A 63 13.35 8.74 16.71
CA THR A 63 12.53 9.39 17.75
C THR A 63 11.82 10.67 17.29
N GLU A 64 11.95 11.03 16.01
CA GLU A 64 11.30 12.17 15.37
C GLU A 64 10.38 11.71 14.23
N PHE A 65 9.41 12.56 13.88
CA PHE A 65 8.65 12.41 12.66
C PHE A 65 9.31 13.22 11.54
N LYS A 66 9.71 12.53 10.46
CA LYS A 66 10.34 13.19 9.31
C LYS A 66 9.93 12.52 8.02
N VAL A 67 9.56 13.31 7.01
CA VAL A 67 9.31 12.81 5.66
C VAL A 67 10.13 13.63 4.68
N THR A 68 10.91 12.95 3.84
CA THR A 68 11.71 13.58 2.78
C THR A 68 11.41 12.92 1.45
N LEU A 69 11.14 13.74 0.44
CA LEU A 69 10.96 13.32 -0.95
C LEU A 69 12.23 13.64 -1.73
N LYS A 70 12.71 12.71 -2.54
CA LYS A 70 13.76 12.95 -3.53
C LYS A 70 13.26 12.54 -4.90
N GLY A 71 13.56 13.32 -5.93
CA GLY A 71 13.14 12.99 -7.29
C GLY A 71 13.04 14.22 -8.18
N SER A 72 12.38 14.09 -9.32
CA SER A 72 12.22 15.20 -10.26
C SER A 72 11.44 16.37 -9.65
N ASP A 73 11.98 17.57 -9.83
CA ASP A 73 11.45 18.83 -9.31
C ASP A 73 10.00 19.11 -9.74
N ASN A 74 9.63 18.70 -10.95
CA ASN A 74 8.30 18.88 -11.51
C ASN A 74 7.27 17.87 -10.97
N LEU A 75 7.71 16.78 -10.34
CA LEU A 75 6.84 15.76 -9.75
C LEU A 75 6.58 15.99 -8.26
N ILE A 76 7.60 16.41 -7.51
CA ILE A 76 7.53 16.61 -6.06
C ILE A 76 6.31 17.45 -5.61
N PRO A 77 5.95 18.57 -6.26
CA PRO A 77 4.78 19.38 -5.88
C PRO A 77 3.43 18.65 -6.00
N TYR A 78 3.36 17.60 -6.82
CA TYR A 78 2.14 16.81 -7.06
C TYR A 78 2.08 15.55 -6.21
N PHE A 79 3.21 15.14 -5.60
CA PHE A 79 3.26 14.00 -4.68
C PHE A 79 2.72 14.40 -3.31
N LYS A 80 1.64 13.76 -2.87
CA LYS A 80 0.94 14.05 -1.62
C LYS A 80 1.55 13.32 -0.44
N THR A 81 1.48 13.97 0.71
CA THR A 81 1.99 13.50 2.02
C THR A 81 1.03 13.96 3.11
N ASP A 82 -0.16 13.36 3.11
CA ASP A 82 -1.27 13.80 3.97
C ASP A 82 -1.49 12.85 5.13
N ILE A 83 -1.74 13.37 6.33
CA ILE A 83 -2.14 12.56 7.49
C ILE A 83 -3.66 12.40 7.50
N VAL A 84 -4.13 11.16 7.45
CA VAL A 84 -5.56 10.82 7.60
C VAL A 84 -5.69 9.85 8.77
N GLY A 85 -6.34 10.30 9.85
CA GLY A 85 -6.28 9.58 11.12
C GLY A 85 -4.84 9.51 11.62
N ASN A 86 -4.33 8.30 11.87
CA ASN A 86 -2.94 8.07 12.30
C ASN A 86 -2.06 7.51 11.15
N THR A 87 -2.47 7.67 9.89
CA THR A 87 -1.77 7.13 8.73
C THR A 87 -1.27 8.24 7.81
N LEU A 88 0.01 8.19 7.47
CA LEU A 88 0.63 8.98 6.41
C LEU A 88 0.29 8.38 5.04
N HIS A 89 -0.42 9.14 4.22
CA HIS A 89 -0.77 8.77 2.86
C HIS A 89 0.22 9.37 1.88
N LEU A 90 0.87 8.50 1.10
CA LEU A 90 1.88 8.80 0.09
C LEU A 90 1.37 8.44 -1.29
N GLY A 91 1.46 9.37 -2.23
CA GLY A 91 1.14 9.10 -3.65
C GLY A 91 0.57 10.30 -4.38
N TYR A 92 0.13 10.06 -5.62
CA TYR A 92 -0.45 11.09 -6.47
C TYR A 92 -1.98 11.08 -6.45
N GLU A 93 -2.58 12.26 -6.48
CA GLU A 93 -4.02 12.41 -6.72
C GLU A 93 -4.30 12.96 -8.12
N ARG A 94 -5.24 12.32 -8.83
CA ARG A 94 -5.85 12.84 -10.08
C ARG A 94 -4.86 13.14 -11.23
N VAL A 95 -3.62 12.69 -11.15
CA VAL A 95 -2.62 12.78 -12.22
C VAL A 95 -2.19 11.39 -12.69
N ASN A 96 -1.69 11.31 -13.92
CA ASN A 96 -1.05 10.12 -14.48
C ASN A 96 0.44 10.42 -14.66
N VAL A 97 1.28 9.78 -13.86
CA VAL A 97 2.73 10.00 -13.86
C VAL A 97 3.40 8.90 -14.68
N ARG A 98 4.30 9.29 -15.59
CA ARG A 98 5.15 8.36 -16.35
C ARG A 98 6.60 8.54 -15.94
N ARG A 99 7.34 7.43 -15.88
CA ARG A 99 8.75 7.40 -15.43
C ARG A 99 8.89 8.13 -14.10
N ASP A 100 7.98 7.81 -13.18
CA ASP A 100 8.02 8.34 -11.84
C ASP A 100 9.34 7.95 -11.18
N ASP A 101 9.97 8.93 -10.55
CA ASP A 101 11.31 8.84 -10.00
C ASP A 101 11.38 9.46 -8.59
N ILE A 102 10.22 9.59 -7.94
CA ILE A 102 10.10 9.96 -6.55
C ILE A 102 10.43 8.76 -5.66
N GLU A 103 11.38 8.98 -4.76
CA GLU A 103 11.80 8.14 -3.66
C GLU A 103 11.40 8.82 -2.34
N VAL A 104 10.84 8.05 -1.41
CA VAL A 104 10.28 8.58 -0.17
C VAL A 104 11.02 8.02 1.04
N PHE A 105 11.45 8.91 1.93
CA PHE A 105 12.09 8.55 3.19
C PHE A 105 11.20 8.99 4.35
N VAL A 106 10.83 8.05 5.22
CA VAL A 106 9.95 8.26 6.38
C VAL A 106 10.70 7.84 7.64
N THR A 107 10.75 8.72 8.64
CA THR A 107 11.24 8.43 9.98
C THR A 107 10.10 8.59 10.97
N LEU A 108 9.93 7.60 11.86
CA LEU A 108 8.89 7.59 12.89
C LEU A 108 9.31 6.70 14.09
N PRO A 109 8.78 6.97 15.29
CA PRO A 109 9.17 6.26 16.51
C PRO A 109 8.51 4.89 16.68
N GLU A 110 7.38 4.66 16.01
CA GLU A 110 6.57 3.46 16.13
C GLU A 110 5.86 3.16 14.80
N ILE A 111 5.81 1.88 14.40
CA ILE A 111 5.12 1.42 13.20
C ILE A 111 4.11 0.33 13.56
N GLN A 112 2.84 0.58 13.25
CA GLN A 112 1.71 -0.34 13.50
C GLN A 112 0.98 -0.74 12.21
N TYR A 113 1.10 0.05 11.14
CA TYR A 113 0.36 -0.19 9.90
C TYR A 113 1.19 0.15 8.66
N VAL A 114 1.25 -0.78 7.71
CA VAL A 114 1.80 -0.53 6.38
C VAL A 114 0.80 -0.97 5.33
N SER A 115 0.53 -0.10 4.35
CA SER A 115 -0.27 -0.46 3.20
C SER A 115 0.40 -0.05 1.90
N LEU A 116 0.53 -1.01 0.99
CA LEU A 116 1.09 -0.81 -0.33
C LEU A 116 0.02 -1.13 -1.38
N SER A 117 -0.36 -0.14 -2.18
CA SER A 117 -1.25 -0.30 -3.32
C SER A 117 -0.52 0.04 -4.61
N GLY A 118 -0.15 -0.98 -5.39
CA GLY A 118 0.56 -0.82 -6.65
C GLY A 118 1.71 -1.80 -6.83
N SER A 119 2.84 -1.31 -7.32
CA SER A 119 4.00 -2.12 -7.71
C SER A 119 5.34 -1.59 -7.19
N GLY A 120 5.33 -0.62 -6.28
CA GLY A 120 6.55 -0.12 -5.63
C GLY A 120 7.06 -1.07 -4.54
N SER A 121 8.08 -0.64 -3.81
CA SER A 121 8.58 -1.33 -2.62
C SER A 121 8.36 -0.50 -1.35
N VAL A 122 8.32 -1.19 -0.21
CA VAL A 122 8.46 -0.58 1.12
C VAL A 122 9.52 -1.33 1.91
N ASP A 123 10.59 -0.66 2.24
CA ASP A 123 11.66 -1.22 3.08
C ASP A 123 11.58 -0.63 4.49
N ILE A 124 11.62 -1.48 5.51
CA ILE A 124 11.50 -1.08 6.92
C ILE A 124 12.82 -1.37 7.63
N TYR A 125 13.51 -0.30 8.01
CA TYR A 125 14.82 -0.30 8.64
C TYR A 125 14.77 0.11 10.11
N GLY A 126 15.73 -0.40 10.87
CA GLY A 126 15.96 -0.07 12.27
C GLY A 126 15.15 -0.93 13.24
N ALA A 127 15.70 -1.07 14.45
CA ALA A 127 15.10 -1.82 15.53
C ALA A 127 13.96 -1.03 16.18
N PHE A 128 12.77 -1.09 15.57
CA PHE A 128 11.56 -0.53 16.18
C PHE A 128 11.30 -1.14 17.57
N PRO A 129 10.74 -0.36 18.51
CA PRO A 129 10.22 -0.90 19.77
C PRO A 129 9.20 -2.01 19.52
N ALA A 130 9.03 -2.89 20.50
CA ALA A 130 7.97 -3.91 20.42
C ALA A 130 6.59 -3.23 20.39
N VAL A 131 5.70 -3.73 19.53
CA VAL A 131 4.34 -3.24 19.38
C VAL A 131 3.32 -4.32 19.72
N ASP A 132 2.13 -3.94 20.15
CA ASP A 132 1.04 -4.89 20.36
C ASP A 132 0.51 -5.43 19.03
N PHE A 133 0.47 -4.60 17.99
CA PHE A 133 -0.17 -4.94 16.73
C PHE A 133 0.59 -4.37 15.53
N PHE A 134 0.77 -5.20 14.50
CA PHE A 134 1.31 -4.81 13.20
C PHE A 134 0.42 -5.34 12.06
N ASP A 135 -0.24 -4.46 11.30
CA ASP A 135 -1.04 -4.81 10.10
C ASP A 135 -0.32 -4.38 8.82
N LEU A 136 -0.11 -5.36 7.94
CA LEU A 136 0.42 -5.18 6.61
C LEU A 136 -0.64 -5.54 5.56
N SER A 137 -0.89 -4.62 4.63
CA SER A 137 -1.75 -4.87 3.48
C SER A 137 -1.05 -4.55 2.16
N ILE A 138 -0.97 -5.53 1.27
CA ILE A 138 -0.45 -5.39 -0.09
C ILE A 138 -1.59 -5.64 -1.08
N SER A 139 -1.85 -4.66 -1.95
CA SER A 139 -2.80 -4.76 -3.06
C SER A 139 -2.08 -4.44 -4.37
N GLY A 140 -1.76 -5.48 -5.15
CA GLY A 140 -0.99 -5.36 -6.39
C GLY A 140 0.14 -6.37 -6.46
N SER A 141 1.30 -5.91 -6.93
CA SER A 141 2.49 -6.75 -7.19
C SER A 141 3.75 -6.22 -6.52
N GLY A 142 3.60 -5.23 -5.63
CA GLY A 142 4.73 -4.65 -4.91
C GLY A 142 5.22 -5.55 -3.77
N GLU A 143 6.28 -5.09 -3.12
CA GLU A 143 7.02 -5.82 -2.10
C GLU A 143 7.12 -4.99 -0.81
N VAL A 144 7.05 -5.67 0.33
CA VAL A 144 7.37 -5.07 1.63
C VAL A 144 8.37 -5.95 2.35
N GLU A 145 9.50 -5.38 2.73
CA GLU A 145 10.60 -6.07 3.42
C GLU A 145 10.90 -5.40 4.77
N VAL A 146 11.11 -6.23 5.79
CA VAL A 146 11.64 -5.81 7.09
C VAL A 146 13.09 -6.26 7.19
N GLU A 147 13.99 -5.29 7.34
CA GLU A 147 15.44 -5.51 7.23
C GLU A 147 16.11 -5.74 8.60
N ASP A 148 15.54 -5.13 9.64
CA ASP A 148 16.04 -5.19 11.01
C ASP A 148 15.04 -5.83 11.96
N ALA A 149 15.55 -6.45 13.02
CA ALA A 149 14.71 -7.19 13.95
C ALA A 149 13.82 -6.28 14.79
N PHE A 150 12.51 -6.54 14.79
CA PHE A 150 11.56 -6.01 15.77
C PHE A 150 10.49 -7.05 16.12
N ASN A 151 9.67 -6.75 17.15
CA ASN A 151 8.69 -7.69 17.70
C ASN A 151 7.28 -7.12 17.65
N ALA A 152 6.31 -7.99 17.41
CA ALA A 152 4.89 -7.69 17.56
C ALA A 152 4.19 -8.77 18.39
N ASP A 153 3.15 -8.44 19.14
CA ASP A 153 2.30 -9.45 19.78
C ASP A 153 1.41 -10.14 18.73
N GLU A 154 0.69 -9.33 17.95
CA GLU A 154 -0.16 -9.78 16.85
C GLU A 154 0.26 -9.16 15.52
N THR A 155 0.28 -9.99 14.47
CA THR A 155 0.58 -9.56 13.11
C THR A 155 -0.49 -10.03 12.14
N VAL A 156 -1.05 -9.08 11.38
CA VAL A 156 -2.01 -9.35 10.31
C VAL A 156 -1.35 -9.05 8.98
N VAL A 157 -1.42 -9.99 8.05
CA VAL A 157 -0.94 -9.78 6.67
C VAL A 157 -2.05 -10.07 5.68
N LYS A 158 -2.36 -9.12 4.83
CA LYS A 158 -3.37 -9.23 3.77
C LYS A 158 -2.73 -8.97 2.42
N ILE A 159 -2.68 -9.98 1.55
CA ILE A 159 -2.15 -9.85 0.20
C ILE A 159 -3.27 -10.11 -0.81
N SER A 160 -3.55 -9.12 -1.65
CA SER A 160 -4.46 -9.24 -2.80
C SER A 160 -3.69 -8.97 -4.08
N GLY A 161 -3.46 -10.00 -4.88
CA GLY A 161 -2.63 -9.95 -6.09
C GLY A 161 -1.42 -10.88 -6.02
N SER A 162 -0.26 -10.37 -6.41
CA SER A 162 0.98 -11.15 -6.57
C SER A 162 2.15 -10.58 -5.77
N GLY A 163 1.90 -9.63 -4.87
CA GLY A 163 2.94 -9.00 -4.06
C GLY A 163 3.56 -9.93 -3.02
N GLU A 164 4.69 -9.50 -2.47
CA GLU A 164 5.50 -10.26 -1.52
C GLU A 164 5.64 -9.49 -0.20
N ALA A 165 5.53 -10.22 0.91
CA ALA A 165 5.83 -9.71 2.25
C ALA A 165 6.97 -10.51 2.85
N ASP A 166 8.18 -9.96 2.88
CA ASP A 166 9.31 -10.54 3.58
C ASP A 166 9.45 -9.94 4.99
N LEU A 167 8.90 -10.66 5.96
CA LEU A 167 8.88 -10.28 7.37
C LEU A 167 9.74 -11.24 8.19
N GLU A 168 10.78 -11.86 7.61
CA GLU A 168 11.61 -12.83 8.33
C GLU A 168 12.32 -12.24 9.56
N LYS A 169 12.52 -10.91 9.57
CA LYS A 169 13.09 -10.16 10.70
C LYS A 169 12.06 -9.73 11.74
N LEU A 170 10.76 -9.81 11.42
CA LEU A 170 9.69 -9.61 12.39
C LEU A 170 9.42 -10.91 13.16
N SER A 171 9.52 -10.86 14.48
CA SER A 171 9.10 -11.95 15.36
C SER A 171 7.73 -11.64 15.97
N THR A 172 6.74 -12.48 15.71
CA THR A 172 5.37 -12.30 16.21
C THR A 172 4.89 -13.46 17.07
N ARG A 173 4.05 -13.21 18.09
CA ARG A 173 3.42 -14.29 18.87
C ARG A 173 2.27 -14.92 18.09
N HIS A 174 1.39 -14.09 17.54
CA HIS A 174 0.20 -14.50 16.82
C HIS A 174 0.18 -13.90 15.41
N ALA A 175 -0.09 -14.73 14.39
CA ALA A 175 -0.18 -14.28 13.00
C ALA A 175 -1.51 -14.67 12.35
N ASP A 176 -2.19 -13.73 11.68
CA ASP A 176 -3.33 -13.97 10.79
C ASP A 176 -2.99 -13.52 9.35
N ILE A 177 -2.77 -14.49 8.48
CA ILE A 177 -2.31 -14.30 7.10
C ILE A 177 -3.45 -14.62 6.14
N ASN A 178 -3.82 -13.67 5.27
CA ASN A 178 -4.87 -13.81 4.28
C ASN A 178 -4.33 -13.46 2.90
N ILE A 179 -4.27 -14.44 2.00
CA ILE A 179 -3.78 -14.27 0.63
C ILE A 179 -4.91 -14.57 -0.36
N SER A 180 -5.19 -13.62 -1.24
CA SER A 180 -6.08 -13.77 -2.39
C SER A 180 -5.28 -13.50 -3.67
N GLY A 181 -4.87 -14.55 -4.37
CA GLY A 181 -4.04 -14.47 -5.57
C GLY A 181 -2.82 -15.39 -5.50
N SER A 182 -1.67 -14.86 -5.88
CA SER A 182 -0.42 -15.62 -6.05
C SER A 182 0.75 -15.05 -5.23
N GLY A 183 0.49 -14.04 -4.40
CA GLY A 183 1.52 -13.43 -3.55
C GLY A 183 1.99 -14.35 -2.42
N ASP A 184 3.17 -14.06 -1.88
CA ASP A 184 3.83 -14.87 -0.86
C ASP A 184 4.11 -14.04 0.40
N ALA A 185 4.10 -14.69 1.57
CA ALA A 185 4.46 -14.07 2.85
C ALA A 185 5.48 -14.94 3.60
N LYS A 186 6.54 -14.34 4.16
CA LYS A 186 7.55 -15.00 5.00
C LYS A 186 7.58 -14.36 6.37
N LEU A 187 7.53 -15.14 7.45
CA LEU A 187 7.52 -14.58 8.82
C LEU A 187 8.00 -15.57 9.90
N LYS A 188 8.36 -15.05 11.07
CA LYS A 188 8.67 -15.85 12.26
C LYS A 188 7.53 -15.78 13.28
N VAL A 189 6.93 -16.93 13.61
CA VAL A 189 5.75 -17.02 14.49
C VAL A 189 6.03 -17.93 15.69
N GLN A 190 5.65 -17.48 16.88
CA GLN A 190 5.95 -18.20 18.12
C GLN A 190 4.82 -19.13 18.58
N GLU A 191 3.58 -18.64 18.63
CA GLU A 191 2.47 -19.35 19.31
C GLU A 191 1.37 -19.83 18.37
N SER A 192 0.82 -18.97 17.51
CA SER A 192 -0.28 -19.36 16.62
C SER A 192 -0.16 -18.73 15.23
N LEU A 193 -0.30 -19.54 14.20
CA LEU A 193 -0.35 -19.11 12.80
C LEU A 193 -1.68 -19.53 12.20
N LYS A 194 -2.48 -18.54 11.82
CA LYS A 194 -3.68 -18.73 11.02
C LYS A 194 -3.39 -18.30 9.59
N ALA A 195 -3.59 -19.19 8.62
CA ALA A 195 -3.28 -18.93 7.23
C ALA A 195 -4.47 -19.28 6.32
N ARG A 196 -5.03 -18.28 5.66
CA ARG A 196 -6.07 -18.45 4.64
C ARG A 196 -5.54 -18.06 3.27
N ILE A 197 -5.63 -18.99 2.33
CA ILE A 197 -5.12 -18.78 0.97
C ILE A 197 -6.22 -19.13 -0.02
N SER A 198 -6.59 -18.17 -0.86
CA SER A 198 -7.40 -18.37 -2.06
C SER A 198 -6.54 -18.10 -3.28
N GLY A 199 -6.17 -19.16 -4.02
CA GLY A 199 -5.25 -19.08 -5.16
C GLY A 199 -4.00 -19.95 -4.97
N SER A 200 -2.84 -19.40 -5.35
CA SER A 200 -1.58 -20.14 -5.50
C SER A 200 -0.44 -19.61 -4.63
N GLY A 201 -0.71 -18.58 -3.83
CA GLY A 201 0.26 -17.98 -2.93
C GLY A 201 0.76 -18.92 -1.83
N LYS A 202 1.86 -18.55 -1.20
CA LYS A 202 2.54 -19.35 -0.17
C LYS A 202 2.82 -18.55 1.08
N VAL A 203 2.68 -19.22 2.22
CA VAL A 203 3.09 -18.70 3.52
C VAL A 203 4.28 -19.54 4.00
N TYR A 204 5.44 -18.92 4.11
CA TYR A 204 6.64 -19.51 4.69
C TYR A 204 6.77 -19.05 6.13
N TYR A 205 7.01 -19.98 7.06
CA TYR A 205 7.13 -19.62 8.46
C TYR A 205 8.26 -20.33 9.19
N LYS A 206 8.87 -19.61 10.14
CA LYS A 206 9.82 -20.13 11.13
C LYS A 206 9.16 -20.17 12.51
N GLY A 207 9.65 -21.04 13.39
CA GLY A 207 9.16 -21.21 14.77
C GLY A 207 8.34 -22.49 14.97
N ASN A 208 7.65 -22.60 16.10
CA ASN A 208 6.85 -23.77 16.46
C ASN A 208 5.40 -23.40 16.87
N PRO A 209 4.65 -22.63 16.06
CA PRO A 209 3.28 -22.26 16.38
C PRO A 209 2.31 -23.43 16.20
N GLN A 210 1.14 -23.32 16.82
CA GLN A 210 -0.05 -24.06 16.40
C GLN A 210 -0.55 -23.48 15.06
N VAL A 211 -0.63 -24.31 14.03
CA VAL A 211 -0.99 -23.88 12.67
C VAL A 211 -2.44 -24.26 12.36
N ASP A 212 -3.27 -23.26 12.08
CA ASP A 212 -4.60 -23.39 11.48
C ASP A 212 -4.52 -22.89 10.03
N SER A 213 -4.84 -23.74 9.05
CA SER A 213 -4.71 -23.37 7.64
C SER A 213 -5.92 -23.79 6.81
N GLN A 214 -6.36 -22.89 5.93
CA GLN A 214 -7.44 -23.11 4.98
C GLN A 214 -6.99 -22.66 3.60
N ILE A 215 -6.94 -23.59 2.65
CA ILE A 215 -6.42 -23.33 1.31
C ILE A 215 -7.49 -23.72 0.28
N SER A 216 -7.87 -22.75 -0.55
CA SER A 216 -8.70 -22.95 -1.74
C SER A 216 -7.87 -22.65 -2.97
N GLY A 217 -7.30 -23.68 -3.59
CA GLY A 217 -6.45 -23.55 -4.77
C GLY A 217 -5.20 -24.43 -4.67
N SER A 218 -4.06 -23.92 -5.13
CA SER A 218 -2.78 -24.63 -5.17
C SER A 218 -1.72 -24.05 -4.22
N GLY A 219 -2.10 -23.09 -3.40
CA GLY A 219 -1.22 -22.47 -2.41
C GLY A 219 -0.71 -23.43 -1.33
N LYS A 220 0.27 -22.99 -0.53
CA LYS A 220 0.90 -23.83 0.51
C LYS A 220 1.27 -23.03 1.76
N VAL A 221 1.23 -23.68 2.90
CA VAL A 221 1.83 -23.20 4.16
C VAL A 221 3.04 -24.09 4.45
N ILE A 222 4.23 -23.50 4.50
CA ILE A 222 5.52 -24.21 4.49
C ILE A 222 6.34 -23.78 5.70
N LYS A 223 6.77 -24.76 6.50
CA LYS A 223 7.74 -24.53 7.57
C LYS A 223 9.16 -24.50 7.01
N LEU A 224 9.94 -23.50 7.39
CA LEU A 224 11.37 -23.36 7.06
C LEU A 224 12.27 -23.98 8.13
#